data_AF-A0A7G5ZM00-F1
#
_entry.id   AF-A0A7G5ZM00-F1
#
_cell.length_a   1.000
_cell.length_b   1.000
_cell.length_c   1.000
_cell.angle_alpha   90.00
_cell.angle_beta   90.00
_cell.angle_gamma   90.00
#
_symmetry.space_group_name_H-M   'P 1'
#
loop_
_entity.id
_entity.type
_entity.pdbx_description
1 polymer ?
#
loop_
_entity_poly.entity_id
_entity_poly.type
_entity_poly.pdbx_seq_one_letter_code
_entity_poly.pdbx_strand_id
1 'polypeptide(L)'
;MAGELREAQDDLDAAALAKLGRERRVLTRRLAEMAADVAGSRGERITPATLDAVQSSISAAFFDTAAAGAVASGRLIRALEPSGTAEDVRDSVAGDIPDVDSMAEQPPDELQQRRERREADRRVVASERELAVAEKKLAARAKALRALQAKVEELSETESELEAELARVRDEAAHVERDIAPATAEHAAAVEQVDAARSAAADARAAREAL
;
A
#
# COMPACT_ATOMS: atom_id res chain seq x y z
N MET A 1 0.30 6.24 25.25
CA MET A 1 0.27 4.93 24.55
C MET A 1 1.48 4.66 23.66
N ALA A 2 1.81 5.47 22.64
CA ALA A 2 3.01 5.20 21.80
C ALA A 2 4.35 5.54 22.48
N GLY A 3 4.37 6.53 23.39
CA GLY A 3 5.55 6.89 24.19
C GLY A 3 5.86 5.88 25.30
N GLU A 4 4.83 5.48 26.06
CA GLU A 4 4.95 4.50 27.18
C GLU A 4 5.43 3.11 26.70
N LEU A 5 5.10 2.71 25.47
CA LEU A 5 5.61 1.46 24.88
C LEU A 5 7.06 1.56 24.37
N ARG A 6 7.54 2.77 24.05
CA ARG A 6 8.94 3.01 23.68
C ARG A 6 9.81 3.06 24.93
N GLU A 7 9.35 3.76 25.95
CA GLU A 7 10.01 3.87 27.26
C GLU A 7 10.12 2.49 27.94
N ALA A 8 9.07 1.66 27.90
CA ALA A 8 9.12 0.29 28.41
C ALA A 8 9.99 -0.68 27.57
N GLN A 9 10.23 -0.38 26.28
CA GLN A 9 11.13 -1.18 25.42
C GLN A 9 12.60 -0.81 25.66
N ASP A 10 12.89 0.47 25.83
CA ASP A 10 14.24 0.96 26.13
C ASP A 10 14.72 0.51 27.52
N ASP A 11 13.82 0.44 28.52
CA ASP A 11 14.13 0.00 29.89
C ASP A 11 14.46 -1.49 30.02
N LEU A 12 13.84 -2.35 29.21
CA LEU A 12 14.04 -3.81 29.26
C LEU A 12 15.46 -4.21 28.84
N ASP A 13 16.05 -3.49 27.89
CA ASP A 13 17.43 -3.74 27.44
C ASP A 13 18.46 -3.06 28.34
N ALA A 14 18.16 -1.88 28.90
CA ALA A 14 19.06 -1.18 29.82
C ALA A 14 19.36 -2.01 31.09
N ALA A 15 18.35 -2.67 31.65
CA ALA A 15 18.52 -3.53 32.82
C ALA A 15 19.38 -4.78 32.54
N ALA A 16 19.21 -5.39 31.37
CA ALA A 16 20.00 -6.54 30.93
C ALA A 16 21.48 -6.17 30.68
N LEU A 17 21.72 -5.04 30.00
CA LEU A 17 23.06 -4.50 29.78
C LEU A 17 23.76 -4.13 31.10
N ALA A 18 23.03 -3.56 32.06
CA ALA A 18 23.56 -3.24 33.38
C ALA A 18 23.95 -4.50 34.17
N LYS A 19 23.18 -5.60 34.05
CA LYS A 19 23.53 -6.89 34.66
C LYS A 19 24.79 -7.49 34.03
N LEU A 20 24.88 -7.53 32.71
CA LEU A 20 26.04 -8.05 32.00
C LEU A 20 27.31 -7.24 32.30
N GLY A 21 27.19 -5.90 32.40
CA GLY A 21 28.30 -5.03 32.81
C GLY A 21 28.77 -5.23 34.26
N ARG A 22 27.90 -5.71 35.16
CA ARG A 22 28.31 -6.12 36.53
C ARG A 22 29.02 -7.45 36.52
N GLU A 23 28.47 -8.45 35.83
CA GLU A 23 29.06 -9.79 35.73
C GLU A 23 30.46 -9.73 35.10
N ARG A 24 30.62 -8.94 34.02
CA ARG A 24 31.93 -8.71 33.40
C ARG A 24 32.95 -8.15 34.38
N ARG A 25 32.61 -7.08 35.13
CA ARG A 25 33.52 -6.47 36.11
C ARG A 25 33.98 -7.46 37.19
N VAL A 26 33.08 -8.35 37.63
CA VAL A 26 33.42 -9.40 38.60
C VAL A 26 34.39 -10.41 37.99
N LEU A 27 34.17 -10.85 36.74
CA LEU A 27 35.05 -11.79 36.06
C LEU A 27 36.43 -11.18 35.78
N THR A 28 36.49 -9.93 35.29
CA THR A 28 37.76 -9.23 35.06
C THR A 28 38.57 -9.08 36.34
N ARG A 29 37.92 -8.75 37.46
CA ARG A 29 38.58 -8.67 38.77
C ARG A 29 39.18 -10.02 39.19
N ARG A 30 38.39 -11.09 39.12
CA ARG A 30 38.86 -12.44 39.45
C ARG A 30 40.03 -12.88 38.57
N LEU A 31 40.00 -12.54 37.28
CA LEU A 31 41.10 -12.85 36.37
C LEU A 31 42.39 -12.11 36.75
N ALA A 32 42.28 -10.83 37.12
CA ALA A 32 43.43 -10.06 37.60
C ALA A 32 43.97 -10.60 38.95
N GLU A 33 43.10 -11.02 39.86
CA GLU A 33 43.48 -11.67 41.12
C GLU A 33 44.22 -13.00 40.86
N MET A 34 43.72 -13.85 39.96
CA MET A 34 44.41 -15.10 39.59
C MET A 34 45.78 -14.85 38.94
N ALA A 35 45.87 -13.83 38.07
CA ALA A 35 47.16 -13.43 37.50
C ALA A 35 48.12 -12.95 38.60
N ALA A 36 47.60 -12.25 39.61
CA ALA A 36 48.38 -11.80 40.74
C ALA A 36 48.89 -12.97 41.59
N ASP A 37 48.06 -13.97 41.87
CA ASP A 37 48.46 -15.18 42.59
C ASP A 37 49.58 -15.95 41.86
N VAL A 38 49.47 -16.07 40.52
CA VAL A 38 50.51 -16.73 39.70
C VAL A 38 51.84 -15.98 39.79
N ALA A 39 51.84 -14.66 39.71
CA ALA A 39 53.08 -13.88 39.83
C ALA A 39 53.61 -13.87 41.28
N GLY A 40 52.75 -13.86 42.29
CA GLY A 40 53.11 -14.03 43.70
C GLY A 40 53.79 -15.39 43.97
N SER A 41 53.31 -16.46 43.34
CA SER A 41 53.95 -17.79 43.44
C SER A 41 55.37 -17.84 42.87
N ARG A 42 55.73 -16.87 42.02
CA ARG A 42 57.06 -16.69 41.43
C ARG A 42 57.95 -15.71 42.21
N GLY A 43 57.49 -15.24 43.37
CA GLY A 43 58.24 -14.38 44.27
C GLY A 43 58.05 -12.88 44.03
N GLU A 44 57.17 -12.49 43.11
CA GLU A 44 56.91 -11.08 42.81
C GLU A 44 55.92 -10.44 43.79
N ARG A 45 56.16 -9.19 44.17
CA ARG A 45 55.23 -8.41 45.01
C ARG A 45 54.36 -7.52 44.13
N ILE A 46 53.07 -7.78 44.12
CA ILE A 46 52.11 -7.08 43.26
C ILE A 46 51.41 -6.02 44.08
N THR A 47 51.47 -4.78 43.58
CA THR A 47 50.81 -3.65 44.23
C THR A 47 49.36 -3.53 43.76
N PRO A 48 48.46 -2.91 44.55
CA PRO A 48 47.10 -2.60 44.11
C PRO A 48 47.04 -1.85 42.78
N ALA A 49 47.97 -0.90 42.55
CA ALA A 49 48.05 -0.16 41.30
C ALA A 49 48.37 -1.04 40.08
N THR A 50 49.19 -2.09 40.27
CA THR A 50 49.49 -3.07 39.22
C THR A 50 48.26 -3.93 38.89
N LEU A 51 47.47 -4.27 39.90
CA LEU A 51 46.24 -5.05 39.73
C LEU A 51 45.18 -4.24 38.97
N ASP A 52 45.02 -2.96 39.29
CA ASP A 52 44.12 -2.04 38.56
C ASP A 52 44.57 -1.87 37.10
N ALA A 53 45.87 -1.75 36.84
CA ALA A 53 46.45 -1.67 35.50
C ALA A 53 46.17 -2.93 34.65
N VAL A 54 46.23 -4.12 35.27
CA VAL A 54 45.87 -5.39 34.62
C VAL A 54 44.38 -5.45 34.32
N GLN A 55 43.52 -5.02 35.25
CA GLN A 55 42.07 -4.96 35.02
C GLN A 55 41.71 -4.00 33.88
N SER A 56 42.39 -2.84 33.81
CA SER A 56 42.21 -1.86 32.73
C SER A 56 42.58 -2.47 31.37
N SER A 57 43.73 -3.15 31.30
CA SER A 57 44.21 -3.79 30.08
C SER A 57 43.32 -4.94 29.60
N ILE A 58 42.84 -5.77 30.52
CA ILE A 58 41.85 -6.82 30.21
C ILE A 58 40.55 -6.19 29.73
N SER A 59 40.11 -5.08 30.34
CA SER A 59 38.90 -4.38 29.91
C SER A 59 39.04 -3.79 28.52
N ALA A 60 40.20 -3.23 28.16
CA ALA A 60 40.49 -2.74 26.82
C ALA A 60 40.42 -3.88 25.78
N ALA A 61 41.02 -5.04 26.09
CA ALA A 61 40.96 -6.23 25.23
C ALA A 61 39.54 -6.78 24.99
N PHE A 62 38.57 -6.48 25.85
CA PHE A 62 37.18 -6.88 25.61
C PHE A 62 36.47 -6.03 24.55
N PHE A 63 36.90 -4.78 24.36
CA PHE A 63 36.24 -3.82 23.48
C PHE A 63 36.99 -3.55 22.19
N ASP A 64 38.30 -3.79 22.18
CA ASP A 64 39.16 -3.55 21.03
C ASP A 64 39.97 -4.81 20.70
N THR A 65 39.85 -5.27 19.46
CA THR A 65 40.55 -6.45 18.93
C THR A 65 42.07 -6.22 18.87
N ALA A 66 42.52 -4.99 18.61
CA ALA A 66 43.94 -4.65 18.65
C ALA A 66 44.47 -4.75 20.08
N ALA A 67 43.72 -4.25 21.06
CA ALA A 67 44.06 -4.40 22.48
C ALA A 67 44.06 -5.87 22.92
N ALA A 68 43.15 -6.70 22.38
CA ALA A 68 43.14 -8.14 22.63
C ALA A 68 44.40 -8.82 22.10
N GLY A 69 44.80 -8.51 20.86
CA GLY A 69 46.05 -9.00 20.27
C GLY A 69 47.28 -8.57 21.06
N ALA A 70 47.30 -7.32 21.52
CA ALA A 70 48.36 -6.76 22.36
C ALA A 70 48.50 -7.51 23.70
N VAL A 71 47.39 -7.73 24.43
CA VAL A 71 47.38 -8.49 25.69
C VAL A 71 47.79 -9.94 25.47
N ALA A 72 47.26 -10.59 24.43
CA ALA A 72 47.54 -11.99 24.11
C ALA A 72 49.01 -12.23 23.72
N SER A 73 49.68 -11.23 23.16
CA SER A 73 51.11 -11.31 22.83
C SER A 73 52.01 -11.47 24.05
N GLY A 74 51.54 -11.07 25.25
CA GLY A 74 52.35 -11.07 26.48
C GLY A 74 53.49 -10.04 26.49
N ARG A 75 53.52 -9.11 25.54
CA ARG A 75 54.61 -8.13 25.32
C ARG A 75 54.24 -6.70 25.69
N LEU A 76 53.26 -6.53 26.58
CA LEU A 76 52.84 -5.22 27.06
C LEU A 76 53.95 -4.55 27.88
N ILE A 77 54.30 -3.31 27.50
CA ILE A 77 55.23 -2.44 28.25
C ILE A 77 54.49 -1.36 29.04
N ARG A 78 53.21 -1.11 28.72
CA ARG A 78 52.32 -0.19 29.42
C ARG A 78 50.92 -0.80 29.53
N ALA A 79 50.18 -0.40 30.55
CA ALA A 79 48.77 -0.74 30.69
C ALA A 79 47.93 -0.05 29.60
N LEU A 80 46.91 -0.76 29.11
CA LEU A 80 45.98 -0.23 28.12
C LEU A 80 44.76 0.36 28.81
N GLU A 81 44.30 1.50 28.30
CA GLU A 81 43.04 2.12 28.72
C GLU A 81 41.89 1.68 27.81
N PRO A 82 40.69 1.40 28.33
CA PRO A 82 39.54 0.95 27.52
C PRO A 82 39.07 1.95 26.47
N SER A 83 39.45 3.22 26.59
CA SER A 83 39.15 4.30 25.65
C SER A 83 40.38 4.78 24.87
N GLY A 84 41.47 4.00 24.87
CA GLY A 84 42.68 4.30 24.10
C GLY A 84 42.45 4.21 22.59
N THR A 85 43.29 4.88 21.82
CA THR A 85 43.31 4.79 20.36
C THR A 85 44.16 3.60 19.89
N ALA A 86 44.02 3.23 18.62
CA ALA A 86 44.83 2.17 18.03
C ALA A 86 46.35 2.48 18.02
N GLU A 87 46.73 3.76 18.07
CA GLU A 87 48.11 4.21 18.22
C GLU A 87 48.61 3.98 19.65
N ASP A 88 47.79 4.29 20.66
CA ASP A 88 48.10 4.00 22.07
C ASP A 88 48.34 2.51 22.34
N VAL A 89 47.58 1.64 21.65
CA VAL A 89 47.77 0.17 21.73
C VAL A 89 49.11 -0.24 21.14
N ARG A 90 49.49 0.28 19.97
CA ARG A 90 50.78 -0.03 19.34
C ARG A 90 51.96 0.43 20.19
N ASP A 91 51.89 1.64 20.72
CA ASP A 91 52.94 2.22 21.57
C ASP A 91 53.11 1.49 22.92
N SER A 92 52.09 0.72 23.32
CA SER A 92 52.07 -0.03 24.58
C SER A 92 52.61 -1.46 24.44
N VAL A 93 53.01 -1.91 23.25
CA VAL A 93 53.58 -3.24 22.99
C VAL A 93 55.03 -3.14 22.56
N ALA A 94 55.88 -3.99 23.12
CA ALA A 94 57.24 -4.14 22.63
C ALA A 94 57.24 -4.88 21.29
N GLY A 95 57.39 -4.16 20.18
CA GLY A 95 57.50 -4.71 18.82
C GLY A 95 56.20 -4.68 18.03
N ASP A 96 56.24 -5.09 16.75
CA ASP A 96 55.07 -5.04 15.87
C ASP A 96 54.02 -6.10 16.25
N ILE A 97 52.75 -5.68 16.32
CA ILE A 97 51.61 -6.59 16.50
C ILE A 97 51.20 -7.03 15.09
N PRO A 98 51.19 -8.34 14.77
CA PRO A 98 50.68 -8.79 13.48
C PRO A 98 49.25 -8.26 13.30
N ASP A 99 48.98 -7.60 12.17
CA ASP A 99 47.65 -7.08 11.81
C ASP A 99 46.61 -8.18 12.05
N VAL A 100 45.87 -8.06 13.15
CA VAL A 100 44.64 -8.81 13.37
C VAL A 100 43.59 -8.11 12.53
N ASP A 101 43.66 -8.34 11.22
CA ASP A 101 42.56 -8.13 10.28
C ASP A 101 41.38 -8.97 10.78
N SER A 102 40.59 -8.38 11.67
CA SER A 102 39.35 -8.95 12.18
C SER A 102 38.20 -8.13 11.65
N MET A 103 37.92 -8.30 10.35
CA MET A 103 36.56 -8.17 9.84
C MET A 103 35.71 -9.28 10.46
N ALA A 104 35.30 -9.09 11.71
CA ALA A 104 34.13 -9.80 12.20
C ALA A 104 32.92 -9.20 11.46
N GLU A 105 32.43 -9.87 10.42
CA GLU A 105 31.10 -9.59 9.89
C GLU A 105 30.13 -9.65 11.08
N GLN A 106 29.54 -8.49 11.41
CA GLN A 106 28.53 -8.43 12.46
C GLN A 106 27.43 -9.44 12.10
N PRO A 107 26.97 -10.26 13.06
CA PRO A 107 25.85 -11.16 12.81
C PRO A 107 24.69 -10.36 12.25
N PRO A 108 24.04 -10.81 11.16
CA PRO A 108 22.93 -10.08 10.58
C PRO A 108 21.85 -9.87 11.63
N ASP A 109 21.37 -8.64 11.77
CA ASP A 109 20.33 -8.29 12.74
C ASP A 109 19.01 -8.98 12.36
N GLU A 110 18.71 -10.10 13.04
CA GLU A 110 17.49 -10.88 12.84
C GLU A 110 16.21 -10.04 13.03
N LEU A 111 16.27 -8.97 13.84
CA LEU A 111 15.14 -8.07 14.05
C LEU A 111 14.93 -7.18 12.83
N GLN A 112 16.00 -6.67 12.21
CA GLN A 112 15.92 -5.92 10.97
C GLN A 112 15.29 -6.77 9.86
N GLN A 113 15.76 -8.00 9.66
CA GLN A 113 15.20 -8.91 8.65
C GLN A 113 13.71 -9.22 8.91
N ARG A 114 13.33 -9.42 10.17
CA ARG A 114 11.91 -9.62 10.55
C ARG A 114 11.05 -8.39 10.29
N ARG A 115 11.59 -7.17 10.50
CA ARG A 115 10.88 -5.92 10.21
C ARG A 115 10.68 -5.74 8.70
N GLU A 116 11.72 -5.95 7.91
CA GLU A 116 11.67 -5.87 6.45
C GLU A 116 10.66 -6.86 5.87
N ARG A 117 10.66 -8.11 6.35
CA ARG A 117 9.67 -9.12 5.96
C ARG A 117 8.25 -8.70 6.30
N ARG A 118 8.01 -8.23 7.53
CA ARG A 118 6.68 -7.75 7.95
C ARG A 118 6.21 -6.56 7.14
N GLU A 119 7.12 -5.66 6.75
CA GLU A 119 6.78 -4.52 5.91
C GLU A 119 6.45 -4.95 4.48
N ALA A 120 7.22 -5.90 3.91
CA ALA A 120 6.91 -6.49 2.61
C ALA A 120 5.53 -7.18 2.62
N ASP A 121 5.24 -8.00 3.63
CA ASP A 121 3.95 -8.67 3.78
C ASP A 121 2.80 -7.65 3.90
N ARG A 122 3.00 -6.56 4.65
CA ARG A 122 2.02 -5.47 4.75
C ARG A 122 1.78 -4.78 3.41
N ARG A 123 2.83 -4.53 2.63
CA ARG A 123 2.72 -3.94 1.29
C ARG A 123 1.94 -4.86 0.35
N VAL A 124 2.22 -6.16 0.35
CA VAL A 124 1.48 -7.15 -0.44
C VAL A 124 -0.01 -7.12 -0.08
N VAL A 125 -0.34 -7.23 1.21
CA VAL A 125 -1.75 -7.23 1.66
C VAL A 125 -2.45 -5.91 1.33
N ALA A 126 -1.76 -4.77 1.42
CA ALA A 126 -2.33 -3.48 1.04
C ALA A 126 -2.62 -3.43 -0.47
N SER A 127 -1.67 -3.84 -1.31
CA SER A 127 -1.83 -3.87 -2.76
C SER A 127 -2.92 -4.86 -3.21
N GLU A 128 -3.02 -6.04 -2.59
CA GLU A 128 -4.09 -7.00 -2.87
C GLU A 128 -5.48 -6.45 -2.53
N ARG A 129 -5.59 -5.70 -1.43
CA ARG A 129 -6.85 -5.03 -1.07
C ARG A 129 -7.22 -3.95 -2.08
N GLU A 130 -6.25 -3.14 -2.50
CA GLU A 130 -6.46 -2.12 -3.54
C GLU A 130 -6.87 -2.74 -4.87
N LEU A 131 -6.23 -3.83 -5.28
CA LEU A 131 -6.58 -4.60 -6.47
C LEU A 131 -8.01 -5.12 -6.37
N ALA A 132 -8.38 -5.77 -5.27
CA ALA A 132 -9.74 -6.29 -5.07
C ALA A 132 -10.80 -5.18 -5.11
N VAL A 133 -10.50 -3.98 -4.59
CA VAL A 133 -11.39 -2.82 -4.70
C VAL A 133 -11.49 -2.32 -6.15
N ALA A 134 -10.37 -2.25 -6.86
CA ALA A 134 -10.33 -1.84 -8.26
C ALA A 134 -11.10 -2.82 -9.17
N GLU A 135 -10.94 -4.13 -8.98
CA GLU A 135 -11.66 -5.17 -9.70
C GLU A 135 -13.18 -5.09 -9.47
N LYS A 136 -13.61 -4.89 -8.22
CA LYS A 136 -15.04 -4.67 -7.91
C LYS A 136 -15.59 -3.44 -8.60
N LYS A 137 -14.84 -2.33 -8.60
CA LYS A 137 -15.22 -1.10 -9.32
C LYS A 137 -15.30 -1.34 -10.82
N LEU A 138 -14.32 -2.04 -11.41
CA LEU A 138 -14.31 -2.39 -12.82
C LEU A 138 -15.52 -3.25 -13.20
N ALA A 139 -15.83 -4.28 -12.41
CA ALA A 139 -16.98 -5.15 -12.63
C ALA A 139 -18.31 -4.36 -12.56
N ALA A 140 -18.45 -3.45 -11.59
CA ALA A 140 -19.62 -2.58 -11.49
C ALA A 140 -19.76 -1.64 -12.70
N ARG A 141 -18.65 -1.04 -13.17
CA ARG A 141 -18.64 -0.19 -14.37
C ARG A 141 -18.94 -0.98 -15.64
N ALA A 142 -18.41 -2.19 -15.78
CA ALA A 142 -18.71 -3.08 -16.91
C ALA A 142 -20.20 -3.46 -16.93
N LYS A 143 -20.81 -3.75 -15.78
CA LYS A 143 -22.25 -4.01 -15.68
C LYS A 143 -23.07 -2.78 -16.07
N ALA A 144 -22.70 -1.60 -15.59
CA ALA A 144 -23.37 -0.36 -15.95
C ALA A 144 -23.27 -0.06 -17.46
N LEU A 145 -22.10 -0.29 -18.06
CA LEU A 145 -21.90 -0.12 -19.51
C LEU A 145 -22.82 -1.05 -20.31
N ARG A 146 -22.88 -2.34 -19.95
CA ARG A 146 -23.78 -3.30 -20.61
C ARG A 146 -25.25 -2.90 -20.49
N ALA A 147 -25.67 -2.41 -19.33
CA ALA A 147 -27.04 -1.94 -19.13
C ALA A 147 -27.37 -0.72 -20.01
N LEU A 148 -26.42 0.23 -20.15
CA LEU A 148 -26.58 1.36 -21.04
C LEU A 148 -26.60 0.94 -22.52
N GLN A 149 -25.77 -0.01 -22.92
CA GLN A 149 -25.77 -0.56 -24.29
C GLN A 149 -27.10 -1.22 -24.62
N ALA A 150 -27.63 -2.08 -23.74
CA ALA A 150 -28.94 -2.68 -23.91
C ALA A 150 -30.05 -1.61 -23.99
N LYS A 151 -29.95 -0.53 -23.22
CA LYS A 151 -30.93 0.56 -23.29
C LYS A 151 -30.85 1.34 -24.60
N VAL A 152 -29.65 1.51 -25.16
CA VAL A 152 -29.48 2.13 -26.49
C VAL A 152 -30.14 1.25 -27.55
N GLU A 153 -29.92 -0.06 -27.53
CA GLU A 153 -30.56 -0.99 -28.46
C GLU A 153 -32.10 -0.92 -28.37
N GLU A 154 -32.65 -1.00 -27.16
CA GLU A 154 -34.11 -0.87 -26.91
C GLU A 154 -34.67 0.47 -27.44
N LEU A 155 -33.96 1.58 -27.19
CA LEU A 155 -34.39 2.90 -27.65
C LEU A 155 -34.31 3.04 -29.16
N SER A 156 -33.30 2.46 -29.81
CA SER A 156 -33.17 2.46 -31.28
C SER A 156 -34.25 1.61 -31.94
N GLU A 157 -34.64 0.47 -31.35
CA GLU A 157 -35.79 -0.30 -31.82
C GLU A 157 -37.08 0.51 -31.69
N THR A 158 -37.31 1.14 -30.54
CA THR A 158 -38.48 2.01 -30.30
C THR A 158 -38.51 3.20 -31.27
N GLU A 159 -37.36 3.82 -31.55
CA GLU A 159 -37.24 4.91 -32.52
C GLU A 159 -37.66 4.45 -33.92
N SER A 160 -37.15 3.30 -34.37
CA SER A 160 -37.51 2.74 -35.69
C SER A 160 -39.01 2.40 -35.78
N GLU A 161 -39.62 1.87 -34.71
CA GLU A 161 -41.05 1.58 -34.68
C GLU A 161 -41.89 2.86 -34.78
N LEU A 162 -41.53 3.88 -34.00
CA LEU A 162 -42.22 5.18 -34.02
C LEU A 162 -42.07 5.90 -35.35
N GLU A 163 -40.91 5.80 -36.02
CA GLU A 163 -40.71 6.34 -37.36
C GLU A 163 -41.62 5.65 -38.39
N ALA A 164 -41.76 4.32 -38.31
CA ALA A 164 -42.64 3.56 -39.18
C ALA A 164 -44.13 3.88 -38.91
N GLU A 165 -44.52 4.07 -37.65
CA GLU A 165 -45.86 4.52 -37.29
C GLU A 165 -46.14 5.94 -37.81
N LEU A 166 -45.19 6.86 -37.64
CA LEU A 166 -45.30 8.22 -38.15
C LEU A 166 -45.45 8.25 -39.68
N ALA A 167 -44.70 7.41 -40.40
CA ALA A 167 -44.84 7.28 -41.84
C ALA A 167 -46.25 6.81 -42.24
N ARG A 168 -46.77 5.77 -41.59
CA ARG A 168 -48.13 5.25 -41.84
C ARG A 168 -49.21 6.30 -41.59
N VAL A 169 -49.13 7.01 -40.46
CA VAL A 169 -50.10 8.07 -40.10
C VAL A 169 -50.04 9.22 -41.11
N ARG A 170 -48.85 9.58 -41.60
CA ARG A 170 -48.70 10.60 -42.65
C ARG A 170 -49.31 10.16 -43.97
N ASP A 171 -49.13 8.90 -44.37
CA ASP A 171 -49.72 8.36 -45.59
C ASP A 171 -51.26 8.31 -45.49
N GLU A 172 -51.80 7.92 -44.34
CA GLU A 172 -53.24 7.94 -44.06
C GLU A 172 -53.81 9.36 -44.09
N ALA A 173 -53.13 10.32 -43.44
CA ALA A 173 -53.52 11.73 -43.47
C ALA A 173 -53.55 12.26 -44.92
N ALA A 174 -52.51 11.98 -45.71
CA ALA A 174 -52.44 12.38 -47.12
C ALA A 174 -53.49 11.67 -47.99
N HIS A 175 -53.91 10.46 -47.65
CA HIS A 175 -55.02 9.79 -48.32
C HIS A 175 -56.36 10.47 -48.01
N VAL A 176 -56.65 10.71 -46.73
CA VAL A 176 -57.87 11.39 -46.29
C VAL A 176 -57.95 12.80 -46.87
N GLU A 177 -56.85 13.55 -46.86
CA GLU A 177 -56.78 14.89 -47.47
C GLU A 177 -57.13 14.88 -48.97
N ARG A 178 -56.67 13.85 -49.71
CA ARG A 178 -57.02 13.68 -51.12
C ARG A 178 -58.49 13.34 -51.33
N ASP A 179 -59.10 12.63 -50.40
CA ASP A 179 -60.50 12.18 -50.49
C ASP A 179 -61.50 13.27 -50.06
N ILE A 180 -61.08 14.26 -49.28
CA ILE A 180 -61.95 15.37 -48.85
C ILE A 180 -62.51 16.16 -50.03
N ALA A 181 -61.67 16.53 -51.00
CA ALA A 181 -62.11 17.33 -52.15
C ALA A 181 -63.19 16.62 -53.02
N PRO A 182 -62.99 15.37 -53.48
CA PRO A 182 -64.01 14.64 -54.23
C PRO A 182 -65.26 14.40 -53.39
N ALA A 183 -65.13 14.01 -52.11
CA ALA A 183 -66.31 13.81 -51.25
C ALA A 183 -67.11 15.11 -51.06
N THR A 184 -66.44 16.26 -50.97
CA THR A 184 -67.08 17.57 -50.91
C THR A 184 -67.81 17.91 -52.22
N ALA A 185 -67.21 17.59 -53.36
CA ALA A 185 -67.83 17.79 -54.68
C ALA A 185 -69.05 16.87 -54.89
N GLU A 186 -68.93 15.59 -54.51
CA GLU A 186 -70.03 14.62 -54.54
C GLU A 186 -71.19 15.07 -53.64
N HIS A 187 -70.89 15.54 -52.43
CA HIS A 187 -71.89 16.11 -51.54
C HIS A 187 -72.59 17.33 -52.15
N ALA A 188 -71.85 18.26 -52.75
CA ALA A 188 -72.43 19.42 -53.42
C ALA A 188 -73.36 19.03 -54.58
N ALA A 189 -72.93 18.08 -55.43
CA ALA A 189 -73.75 17.58 -56.52
C ALA A 189 -75.02 16.86 -56.02
N ALA A 190 -74.92 16.09 -54.93
CA ALA A 190 -76.08 15.43 -54.32
C ALA A 190 -77.09 16.44 -53.76
N VAL A 191 -76.61 17.55 -53.16
CA VAL A 191 -77.47 18.65 -52.70
C VAL A 191 -78.22 19.27 -53.89
N GLU A 192 -77.52 19.60 -54.98
CA GLU A 192 -78.15 20.15 -56.19
C GLU A 192 -79.21 19.22 -56.77
N GLN A 193 -78.94 17.91 -56.83
CA GLN A 193 -79.91 16.92 -57.30
C GLN A 193 -81.15 16.85 -56.41
N VAL A 194 -80.98 16.88 -55.08
CA VAL A 194 -82.09 16.89 -54.13
C VAL A 194 -82.95 18.14 -54.32
N ASP A 195 -82.34 19.31 -54.51
CA ASP A 195 -83.08 20.56 -54.71
C ASP A 195 -83.82 20.59 -56.05
N ALA A 196 -83.19 20.11 -57.13
CA ALA A 196 -83.85 19.95 -58.42
C ALA A 196 -85.04 18.97 -58.34
N ALA A 197 -84.87 17.83 -57.69
CA ALA A 197 -85.93 16.84 -57.48
C ALA A 197 -87.08 17.41 -56.63
N ARG A 198 -86.76 18.21 -55.60
CA ARG A 198 -87.77 18.92 -54.79
C ARG A 198 -88.58 19.91 -55.62
N SER A 199 -87.93 20.71 -56.47
CA SER A 199 -88.62 21.65 -57.36
C SER A 199 -89.55 20.90 -58.32
N ALA A 200 -89.05 19.88 -59.01
CA ALA A 200 -89.84 19.09 -59.94
C ALA A 200 -91.05 18.40 -59.26
N ALA A 201 -90.87 17.91 -58.03
CA ALA A 201 -91.96 17.35 -57.24
C ALA A 201 -93.00 18.40 -56.82
N ALA A 202 -92.57 19.62 -56.49
CA ALA A 202 -93.48 20.73 -56.18
C ALA A 202 -94.29 21.15 -57.42
N ASP A 203 -93.63 21.30 -58.58
CA ASP A 203 -94.27 21.64 -59.84
C ASP A 203 -95.30 20.57 -60.26
N ALA A 204 -94.95 19.29 -60.13
CA ALA A 204 -95.86 18.18 -60.41
C ALA A 204 -97.08 18.16 -59.48
N ARG A 205 -96.91 18.49 -58.20
CA ARG A 205 -98.04 18.61 -57.25
C ARG A 205 -98.95 19.77 -57.60
N ALA A 206 -98.39 20.94 -57.91
CA ALA A 206 -99.15 22.11 -58.32
C ALA A 206 -99.95 21.85 -59.61
N ALA A 207 -99.34 21.20 -60.60
CA ALA A 207 -100.02 20.80 -61.83
C ALA A 207 -101.18 19.82 -61.57
N ARG A 208 -101.02 18.88 -60.64
CA ARG A 208 -102.09 17.95 -60.24
C ARG A 208 -103.25 18.66 -59.54
N GLU A 209 -102.97 19.67 -58.72
CA GLU A 209 -104.00 20.45 -58.02
C GLU A 209 -104.81 21.37 -58.96
N ALA A 210 -104.28 21.68 -60.14
CA ALA A 210 -104.94 22.49 -61.16
C ALA A 210 -105.87 21.70 -62.12
N LEU A 211 -105.88 20.37 -62.02
CA LEU A 211 -106.78 19.46 -62.76
C LEU A 211 -108.06 19.19 -61.97
#